data_AF-A0A059DDQ4-F1
#
_entry.id   AF-A0A059DDQ4-F1
#
_cell.length_a   1.000
_cell.length_b   1.000
_cell.length_c   1.000
_cell.angle_alpha   90.00
_cell.angle_beta   90.00
_cell.angle_gamma   90.00
#
_symmetry.space_group_name_H-M   'P 1'
#
loop_
_entity.id
_entity.type
_entity.pdbx_description
1 polymer ?
#
loop_
_entity_poly.entity_id
_entity_poly.type
_entity_poly.pdbx_seq_one_letter_code
_entity_poly.pdbx_strand_id
1 'polypeptide(L)'
;MSTPMNLCLSTINMATRRPRPKTKPASKTRRSSNGSSFAGFGREKKEPLWRCVENCGACCKLDKGPSFVTPEEVFDDPADIELYRSMIGPDGWCVHFEKSTRKCSIYPDRPYFCRVEEDVFKSLYGIDKKKFNKEACSFCRDTIKAIYGSNSKELDDFNHAIRSSKPD
;
A
#
# COMPACT_ATOMS: atom_id res chain seq x y z
N MET A 1 39.18 14.11 39.67
CA MET A 1 40.53 13.86 39.11
C MET A 1 40.34 13.60 37.63
N SER A 2 40.32 14.66 36.82
CA SER A 2 41.48 15.15 36.05
C SER A 2 41.60 14.43 34.70
N THR A 3 41.19 15.15 33.66
CA THR A 3 41.53 15.04 32.23
C THR A 3 43.05 15.09 31.97
N PRO A 4 43.51 15.23 30.71
CA PRO A 4 43.46 14.40 29.49
C PRO A 4 44.92 14.16 28.98
N MET A 5 45.17 13.78 27.71
CA MET A 5 46.24 14.28 26.79
C MET A 5 46.11 13.49 25.45
N ASN A 6 45.84 14.07 24.27
CA ASN A 6 46.69 14.87 23.37
C ASN A 6 48.03 14.16 23.02
N LEU A 7 48.65 14.21 21.83
CA LEU A 7 48.44 14.80 20.50
C LEU A 7 49.71 14.43 19.69
N CYS A 8 49.63 14.27 18.37
CA CYS A 8 50.71 14.60 17.40
C CYS A 8 50.14 14.31 16.00
N LEU A 9 49.63 15.26 15.22
CA LEU A 9 50.26 16.39 14.51
C LEU A 9 51.49 16.05 13.66
N SER A 10 51.33 16.25 12.34
CA SER A 10 52.19 16.98 11.39
C SER A 10 52.25 16.25 10.03
N THR A 11 52.27 16.83 8.83
CA THR A 11 52.19 18.20 8.29
C THR A 11 52.16 18.08 6.74
N ILE A 12 51.26 18.82 6.09
CA ILE A 12 51.44 19.77 4.95
C ILE A 12 52.41 19.41 3.80
N ASN A 13 51.92 19.48 2.54
CA ASN A 13 52.50 20.37 1.51
C ASN A 13 51.56 20.65 0.30
N MET A 14 51.32 21.95 0.08
CA MET A 14 50.81 22.65 -1.12
C MET A 14 51.87 22.61 -2.26
N ALA A 15 51.69 22.97 -3.53
CA ALA A 15 50.61 23.31 -4.46
C ALA A 15 51.29 23.61 -5.82
N THR A 16 50.63 23.46 -6.98
CA THR A 16 50.90 24.30 -8.18
C THR A 16 49.67 24.33 -9.11
N ARG A 17 49.55 25.42 -9.88
CA ARG A 17 48.32 25.94 -10.51
C ARG A 17 48.31 25.82 -12.05
N ARG A 18 47.10 26.03 -12.62
CA ARG A 18 46.72 26.61 -13.96
C ARG A 18 46.68 25.67 -15.19
N PRO A 19 45.97 26.04 -16.29
CA PRO A 19 44.65 26.68 -16.42
C PRO A 19 43.74 26.02 -17.50
N ARG A 20 42.46 26.46 -17.53
CA ARG A 20 41.35 26.06 -18.41
C ARG A 20 41.43 26.66 -19.83
N PRO A 21 40.92 25.98 -20.88
CA PRO A 21 40.37 26.64 -22.07
C PRO A 21 38.83 26.56 -22.13
N LYS A 22 38.23 27.60 -22.71
CA LYS A 22 36.78 27.79 -22.94
C LYS A 22 36.44 27.41 -24.38
N THR A 23 35.28 26.77 -24.60
CA THR A 23 34.42 27.01 -25.79
C THR A 23 33.00 26.44 -25.62
N LYS A 24 31.99 27.26 -25.91
CA LYS A 24 30.59 26.97 -26.30
C LYS A 24 30.48 27.47 -27.77
N PRO A 25 29.57 27.02 -28.68
CA PRO A 25 28.11 27.15 -28.50
C PRO A 25 27.15 26.20 -29.30
N ALA A 26 25.85 26.41 -29.03
CA ALA A 26 24.68 26.41 -29.94
C ALA A 26 23.99 25.12 -30.49
N SER A 27 22.72 25.02 -30.09
CA SER A 27 21.47 24.81 -30.86
C SER A 27 21.15 23.52 -31.63
N LYS A 28 20.04 22.90 -31.19
CA LYS A 28 18.94 22.25 -31.93
C LYS A 28 19.16 21.87 -33.40
N THR A 29 19.04 20.58 -33.67
CA THR A 29 18.39 20.08 -34.89
C THR A 29 17.46 18.92 -34.53
N ARG A 30 16.15 19.13 -34.75
CA ARG A 30 15.17 18.05 -34.87
C ARG A 30 15.56 17.19 -36.06
N ARG A 31 15.63 15.86 -35.88
CA ARG A 31 15.50 14.94 -37.00
C ARG A 31 14.72 13.72 -36.57
N SER A 32 13.54 13.61 -37.20
CA SER A 32 12.72 12.42 -37.25
C SER A 32 13.53 11.27 -37.84
N SER A 33 13.48 10.11 -37.22
CA SER A 33 13.76 8.84 -37.89
C SER A 33 13.03 7.72 -37.17
N ASN A 34 11.97 7.28 -37.84
CA ASN A 34 11.37 5.96 -37.80
C ASN A 34 12.23 4.87 -37.14
N GLY A 35 11.57 4.11 -36.27
CA GLY A 35 12.03 2.84 -35.73
C GLY A 35 11.25 2.61 -34.45
N SER A 36 10.37 1.62 -34.33
CA SER A 36 10.11 0.45 -35.12
C SER A 36 8.70 0.03 -34.74
N SER A 37 7.96 -0.55 -35.69
CA SER A 37 6.76 -1.30 -35.39
C SER A 37 7.14 -2.51 -34.54
N PHE A 38 7.28 -2.33 -33.23
CA PHE A 38 7.06 -3.44 -32.32
C PHE A 38 5.55 -3.57 -32.27
N ALA A 39 5.03 -4.59 -32.95
CA ALA A 39 3.70 -5.12 -32.72
C ALA A 39 3.64 -5.60 -31.26
N GLY A 40 3.50 -4.64 -30.34
CA GLY A 40 3.21 -4.91 -28.97
C GLY A 40 1.78 -5.40 -28.93
N PHE A 41 1.59 -6.63 -28.49
CA PHE A 41 0.30 -7.09 -28.00
C PHE A 41 -0.13 -6.14 -26.88
N GLY A 42 -0.79 -5.05 -27.25
CA GLY A 42 -1.41 -4.09 -26.36
C GLY A 42 -2.60 -4.78 -25.72
N ARG A 43 -2.33 -5.67 -24.76
CA ARG A 43 -3.33 -6.04 -23.77
C ARG A 43 -3.57 -4.76 -23.00
N GLU A 44 -4.61 -4.04 -23.39
CA GLU A 44 -5.20 -2.97 -22.61
C GLU A 44 -5.32 -3.49 -21.18
N LYS A 45 -4.48 -2.97 -20.28
CA LYS A 45 -4.46 -3.40 -18.88
C LYS A 45 -5.77 -2.91 -18.28
N LYS A 46 -6.80 -3.74 -18.35
CA LYS A 46 -8.08 -3.49 -17.70
C LYS A 46 -7.79 -3.28 -16.22
N GLU A 47 -8.18 -2.11 -15.71
CA GLU A 47 -8.03 -1.81 -14.29
C GLU A 47 -8.89 -2.81 -13.50
N PRO A 48 -8.34 -3.48 -12.47
CA PRO A 48 -9.12 -4.42 -11.67
C PRO A 48 -10.26 -3.66 -11.00
N LEU A 49 -11.45 -4.26 -10.95
CA LEU A 49 -12.54 -3.71 -10.14
C LEU A 49 -12.58 -4.47 -8.83
N TRP A 50 -12.57 -3.70 -7.75
CA TRP A 50 -12.60 -4.26 -6.42
C TRP A 50 -13.96 -4.89 -6.15
N ARG A 51 -13.92 -6.07 -5.53
CA ARG A 51 -15.10 -6.72 -4.96
C ARG A 51 -14.68 -7.58 -3.78
N CYS A 52 -15.56 -7.68 -2.79
CA CYS A 52 -15.41 -8.67 -1.74
C CYS A 52 -15.56 -10.09 -2.32
N VAL A 53 -14.80 -11.04 -1.79
CA VAL A 53 -14.93 -12.47 -2.11
C VAL A 53 -15.38 -13.23 -0.88
N GLU A 54 -16.26 -14.20 -1.09
CA GLU A 54 -16.74 -15.08 -0.03
C GLU A 54 -15.62 -15.96 0.50
N ASN A 55 -15.77 -16.45 1.73
CA ASN A 55 -14.83 -17.36 2.40
C ASN A 55 -13.40 -16.83 2.56
N CYS A 56 -13.16 -15.52 2.42
CA CYS A 56 -11.85 -14.91 2.70
C CYS A 56 -11.72 -14.52 4.17
N GLY A 57 -12.40 -13.45 4.61
CA GLY A 57 -12.37 -13.01 6.02
C GLY A 57 -11.07 -12.33 6.49
N ALA A 58 -10.05 -12.17 5.65
CA ALA A 58 -8.76 -11.59 6.05
C ALA A 58 -8.86 -10.16 6.65
N CYS A 59 -9.84 -9.38 6.22
CA CYS A 59 -10.13 -8.05 6.77
C CYS A 59 -10.58 -8.09 8.24
N CYS A 60 -11.09 -9.23 8.72
CA CYS A 60 -11.54 -9.41 10.10
C CYS A 60 -10.40 -9.71 11.09
N LYS A 61 -9.16 -9.91 10.63
CA LYS A 61 -7.99 -9.91 11.54
C LYS A 61 -7.64 -8.45 11.83
N LEU A 62 -8.11 -7.92 12.95
CA LEU A 62 -8.02 -6.50 13.28
C LEU A 62 -6.70 -6.14 13.96
N ASP A 63 -6.18 -7.03 14.81
CA ASP A 63 -4.82 -6.93 15.32
C ASP A 63 -3.88 -7.75 14.43
N LYS A 64 -3.07 -7.06 13.63
CA LYS A 64 -2.11 -7.63 12.67
C LYS A 64 -0.66 -7.44 13.11
N GLY A 65 -0.42 -6.92 14.31
CA GLY A 65 0.91 -6.58 14.81
C GLY A 65 1.49 -5.26 14.26
N PRO A 66 2.73 -4.92 14.67
CA PRO A 66 3.29 -3.56 14.56
C PRO A 66 3.67 -3.14 13.13
N SER A 67 3.66 -4.05 12.17
CA SER A 67 3.91 -3.73 10.75
C SER A 67 2.69 -3.15 10.06
N PHE A 68 1.54 -3.08 10.75
CA PHE A 68 0.31 -2.51 10.25
C PHE A 68 -0.04 -1.23 11.00
N VAL A 69 -0.78 -0.37 10.32
CA VAL A 69 -1.27 0.90 10.84
C VAL A 69 -2.20 0.64 12.03
N THR A 70 -2.01 1.39 13.10
CA THR A 70 -2.81 1.34 14.33
C THR A 70 -4.14 2.10 14.16
N PRO A 71 -5.18 1.82 14.97
CA PRO A 71 -6.42 2.59 14.88
C PRO A 71 -6.22 4.09 15.16
N GLU A 72 -5.24 4.46 16.00
CA GLU A 72 -4.85 5.86 16.27
C GLU A 72 -4.36 6.61 15.03
N GLU A 73 -3.77 5.89 14.09
CA GLU A 73 -3.24 6.47 12.85
C GLU A 73 -4.29 6.52 11.74
N VAL A 74 -5.40 5.79 11.88
CA VAL A 74 -6.49 5.73 10.89
C VAL A 74 -7.66 6.63 11.26
N PHE A 75 -7.99 6.74 12.55
CA PHE A 75 -9.21 7.41 13.01
C PHE A 75 -8.87 8.69 13.77
N ASP A 76 -9.53 9.78 13.39
CA ASP A 76 -9.47 11.05 14.13
C ASP A 76 -10.46 11.07 15.31
N ASP A 77 -11.56 10.32 15.23
CA ASP A 77 -12.59 10.25 16.27
C ASP A 77 -12.23 9.20 17.35
N PRO A 78 -12.06 9.59 18.62
CA PRO A 78 -11.82 8.66 19.72
C PRO A 78 -12.90 7.57 19.86
N ALA A 79 -14.16 7.85 19.52
CA ALA A 79 -15.24 6.87 19.60
C ALA A 79 -15.05 5.73 18.58
N ASP A 80 -14.53 6.04 17.39
CA ASP A 80 -14.21 5.03 16.37
C ASP A 80 -13.02 4.16 16.79
N ILE A 81 -12.02 4.77 17.43
CA ILE A 81 -10.88 4.04 18.00
C ILE A 81 -11.37 3.06 19.09
N GLU A 82 -12.23 3.52 20.00
CA GLU A 82 -12.80 2.68 21.06
C GLU A 82 -13.64 1.53 20.47
N LEU A 83 -14.50 1.82 19.50
CA LEU A 83 -15.30 0.82 18.81
C LEU A 83 -14.43 -0.20 18.06
N TYR A 84 -13.39 0.24 17.35
CA TYR A 84 -12.47 -0.66 16.67
C TYR A 84 -11.80 -1.62 17.67
N ARG A 85 -11.33 -1.09 18.81
CA ARG A 85 -10.71 -1.89 19.88
C ARG A 85 -11.67 -2.87 20.53
N SER A 86 -12.89 -2.46 20.83
CA SER A 86 -13.88 -3.33 21.46
C SER A 86 -14.24 -4.53 20.59
N MET A 87 -14.04 -4.42 19.28
CA MET A 87 -14.24 -5.51 18.33
C MET A 87 -13.08 -6.50 18.27
N ILE A 88 -11.90 -6.22 18.86
CA ILE A 88 -10.74 -7.12 18.81
C ILE A 88 -10.86 -8.18 19.91
N GLY A 89 -10.97 -9.45 19.50
CA GLY A 89 -10.95 -10.60 20.39
C GLY A 89 -9.56 -10.92 20.92
N PRO A 90 -9.44 -11.83 21.91
CA PRO A 90 -8.17 -12.17 22.56
C PRO A 90 -7.14 -12.80 21.61
N ASP A 91 -7.57 -13.30 20.46
CA ASP A 91 -6.73 -13.86 19.41
C ASP A 91 -6.47 -12.86 18.26
N GLY A 92 -6.82 -11.59 18.45
CA GLY A 92 -6.66 -10.50 17.48
C GLY A 92 -7.67 -10.48 16.34
N TRP A 93 -8.61 -11.43 16.30
CA TRP A 93 -9.69 -11.46 15.31
C TRP A 93 -10.89 -10.66 15.80
N CYS A 94 -11.67 -10.13 14.85
CA CYS A 94 -12.94 -9.48 15.17
C CYS A 94 -13.86 -10.45 15.92
N VAL A 95 -14.44 -10.03 17.04
CA VAL A 95 -15.38 -10.84 17.86
C VAL A 95 -16.62 -11.26 17.08
N HIS A 96 -16.97 -10.54 16.01
CA HIS A 96 -18.09 -10.87 15.14
C HIS A 96 -17.72 -11.79 13.97
N PHE A 97 -16.46 -12.17 13.82
CA PHE A 97 -16.02 -13.06 12.75
C PHE A 97 -16.28 -14.52 13.11
N GLU A 98 -17.23 -15.13 12.42
CA GLU A 98 -17.54 -16.54 12.55
C GLU A 98 -16.50 -17.36 11.76
N LYS A 99 -15.54 -17.97 12.46
CA LYS A 99 -14.40 -18.67 11.84
C LYS A 99 -14.82 -19.88 11.01
N SER A 100 -15.90 -20.56 11.41
CA SER A 100 -16.37 -21.77 10.72
C SER A 100 -16.90 -21.45 9.32
N THR A 101 -17.70 -20.39 9.20
CA THR A 101 -18.32 -19.97 7.93
C THR A 101 -17.55 -18.86 7.22
N ARG A 102 -16.55 -18.27 7.90
CA ARG A 102 -15.78 -17.10 7.46
C ARG A 102 -16.66 -15.90 7.10
N LYS A 103 -17.73 -15.69 7.87
CA LYS A 103 -18.68 -14.59 7.70
C LYS A 103 -18.68 -13.68 8.92
N CYS A 104 -19.09 -12.43 8.71
CA CYS A 104 -19.36 -11.51 9.81
C CYS A 104 -20.80 -11.72 10.29
N SER A 105 -21.00 -11.95 11.58
CA SER A 105 -22.33 -12.14 12.19
C SER A 105 -23.21 -10.88 12.12
N ILE A 106 -22.59 -9.71 12.05
CA ILE A 106 -23.27 -8.40 11.93
C ILE A 106 -23.08 -7.78 10.54
N TYR A 107 -23.00 -8.59 9.48
CA TYR A 107 -22.66 -8.09 8.13
C TYR A 107 -23.47 -6.86 7.68
N PRO A 108 -24.81 -6.80 7.88
CA PRO A 108 -25.63 -5.63 7.54
C PRO A 108 -25.31 -4.41 8.40
N ASP A 109 -24.99 -4.62 9.67
CA ASP A 109 -24.78 -3.60 10.70
C ASP A 109 -23.30 -3.27 10.94
N ARG A 110 -22.42 -3.67 10.02
CA ARG A 110 -20.98 -3.40 10.13
C ARG A 110 -20.74 -1.90 10.26
N PRO A 111 -19.85 -1.48 11.18
CA PRO A 111 -19.37 -0.10 11.24
C PRO A 111 -18.83 0.34 9.88
N TYR A 112 -18.89 1.65 9.60
CA TYR A 112 -18.51 2.19 8.30
C TYR A 112 -17.06 1.83 7.93
N PHE A 113 -16.13 1.87 8.89
CA PHE A 113 -14.72 1.52 8.67
C PHE A 113 -14.48 0.04 8.32
N CYS A 114 -15.46 -0.84 8.55
CA CYS A 114 -15.40 -2.23 8.10
C CYS A 114 -15.86 -2.40 6.64
N ARG A 115 -16.33 -1.33 5.99
CA ARG A 115 -16.82 -1.32 4.61
C ARG A 115 -15.73 -0.81 3.70
N VAL A 116 -15.50 -1.55 2.62
CA VAL A 116 -14.57 -1.15 1.57
C VAL A 116 -15.40 -0.47 0.49
N GLU A 117 -15.70 0.79 0.75
CA GLU A 117 -16.54 1.65 -0.08
C GLU A 117 -15.77 2.94 -0.42
N GLU A 118 -16.14 3.58 -1.54
CA GLU A 118 -15.39 4.71 -2.10
C GLU A 118 -15.34 5.93 -1.15
N ASP A 119 -16.47 6.22 -0.51
CA ASP A 119 -16.63 7.32 0.44
C ASP A 119 -15.86 7.08 1.74
N VAL A 120 -15.87 5.86 2.25
CA VAL A 120 -15.07 5.45 3.42
C VAL A 120 -13.59 5.61 3.14
N PHE A 121 -13.11 5.13 1.99
CA PHE A 121 -11.70 5.26 1.60
C PHE A 121 -11.28 6.71 1.38
N LYS A 122 -12.17 7.54 0.85
CA LYS A 122 -11.94 8.98 0.73
C LYS A 122 -11.84 9.64 2.10
N SER A 123 -12.73 9.28 3.03
CA SER A 123 -12.77 9.87 4.37
C SER A 123 -11.56 9.48 5.21
N LEU A 124 -11.22 8.18 5.26
CA LEU A 124 -10.16 7.66 6.14
C LEU A 124 -8.75 7.83 5.58
N TYR A 125 -8.60 7.80 4.25
CA TYR A 125 -7.27 7.73 3.62
C TYR A 125 -7.02 8.82 2.57
N GLY A 126 -8.01 9.69 2.30
CA GLY A 126 -7.90 10.70 1.25
C GLY A 126 -7.81 10.09 -0.16
N ILE A 127 -8.26 8.85 -0.35
CA ILE A 127 -8.18 8.16 -1.65
C ILE A 127 -9.35 8.58 -2.53
N ASP A 128 -9.05 9.20 -3.67
CA ASP A 128 -10.07 9.56 -4.66
C ASP A 128 -10.77 8.33 -5.26
N LYS A 129 -12.05 8.49 -5.60
CA LYS A 129 -12.86 7.49 -6.33
C LYS A 129 -12.15 6.88 -7.54
N LYS A 130 -11.41 7.69 -8.29
CA LYS A 130 -10.65 7.24 -9.48
C LYS A 130 -9.52 6.25 -9.15
N LYS A 131 -9.05 6.23 -7.90
CA LYS A 131 -7.99 5.33 -7.42
C LYS A 131 -8.54 4.24 -6.51
N PHE A 132 -9.79 4.33 -6.06
CA PHE A 132 -10.41 3.43 -5.11
C PHE A 132 -10.17 1.95 -5.46
N ASN A 133 -10.54 1.52 -6.67
CA ASN A 133 -10.43 0.12 -7.07
C ASN A 133 -9.00 -0.40 -6.98
N LYS A 134 -8.03 0.38 -7.47
CA LYS A 134 -6.61 0.04 -7.41
C LYS A 134 -6.12 -0.13 -5.97
N GLU A 135 -6.41 0.85 -5.11
CA GLU A 135 -5.93 0.88 -3.73
C GLU A 135 -6.64 -0.18 -2.86
N ALA A 136 -7.97 -0.32 -2.98
CA ALA A 136 -8.73 -1.36 -2.31
C ALA A 136 -8.27 -2.77 -2.72
N CYS A 137 -7.98 -2.99 -4.01
CA CYS A 137 -7.40 -4.25 -4.46
C CYS A 137 -6.00 -4.50 -3.90
N SER A 138 -5.18 -3.46 -3.77
CA SER A 138 -3.85 -3.60 -3.16
C SER A 138 -3.96 -3.95 -1.68
N PHE A 139 -4.74 -3.19 -0.92
CA PHE A 139 -4.95 -3.41 0.50
C PHE A 139 -5.48 -4.82 0.80
N CYS A 140 -6.46 -5.30 0.02
CA CYS A 140 -6.96 -6.66 0.16
C CYS A 140 -5.89 -7.71 -0.14
N ARG A 141 -5.09 -7.55 -1.21
CA ARG A 141 -3.99 -8.50 -1.49
C ARG A 141 -2.98 -8.55 -0.36
N ASP A 142 -2.55 -7.41 0.13
CA ASP A 142 -1.51 -7.34 1.17
C ASP A 142 -2.02 -7.90 2.49
N THR A 143 -3.27 -7.60 2.83
CA THR A 143 -3.95 -8.17 3.99
C THR A 143 -4.09 -9.69 3.87
N ILE A 144 -4.57 -10.21 2.74
CA ILE A 144 -4.72 -11.66 2.52
C ILE A 144 -3.36 -12.37 2.63
N LYS A 145 -2.31 -11.81 2.01
CA LYS A 145 -0.95 -12.38 2.09
C LYS A 145 -0.43 -12.43 3.52
N ALA A 146 -0.68 -11.39 4.32
CA ALA A 146 -0.22 -11.34 5.69
C ALA A 146 -0.95 -12.36 6.59
N ILE A 147 -2.23 -12.63 6.32
CA ILE A 147 -3.04 -13.53 7.15
C ILE A 147 -2.92 -14.99 6.71
N TYR A 148 -2.99 -15.27 5.41
CA TYR A 148 -3.07 -16.62 4.86
C TYR A 148 -1.82 -17.03 4.06
N GLY A 149 -0.95 -16.08 3.71
CA GLY A 149 0.24 -16.32 2.91
C GLY A 149 0.07 -16.04 1.41
N SER A 150 1.19 -15.92 0.71
CA SER A 150 1.24 -15.59 -0.73
C SER A 150 0.75 -16.69 -1.67
N ASN A 151 0.65 -17.93 -1.19
CA ASN A 151 0.17 -19.09 -1.96
C ASN A 151 -1.20 -19.58 -1.46
N SER A 152 -1.98 -18.69 -0.85
CA SER A 152 -3.26 -19.02 -0.23
C SER A 152 -4.38 -19.10 -1.26
N LYS A 153 -5.35 -19.98 -1.02
CA LYS A 153 -6.54 -20.11 -1.86
C LYS A 153 -7.34 -18.80 -1.87
N GLU A 154 -7.38 -18.10 -0.74
CA GLU A 154 -8.07 -16.83 -0.56
C GLU A 154 -7.49 -15.73 -1.48
N LEU A 155 -6.17 -15.72 -1.67
CA LEU A 155 -5.52 -14.78 -2.58
C LEU A 155 -5.81 -15.11 -4.04
N ASP A 156 -5.78 -16.39 -4.40
CA ASP A 156 -6.11 -16.87 -5.74
C ASP A 156 -7.55 -16.55 -6.11
N ASP A 157 -8.50 -16.85 -5.22
CA ASP A 157 -9.93 -16.56 -5.38
C ASP A 157 -10.16 -15.05 -5.54
N PHE A 158 -9.51 -14.22 -4.72
CA PHE A 158 -9.59 -12.76 -4.83
C PHE A 158 -9.06 -12.25 -6.16
N ASN A 159 -7.86 -12.69 -6.57
CA ASN A 159 -7.25 -12.27 -7.83
C ASN A 159 -8.09 -12.70 -9.04
N HIS A 160 -8.72 -13.87 -8.99
CA HIS A 160 -9.64 -14.32 -10.04
C HIS A 160 -10.89 -13.42 -10.11
N ALA A 161 -11.48 -13.07 -8.96
CA ALA A 161 -12.69 -12.26 -8.89
C ALA A 161 -12.48 -10.84 -9.48
N ILE A 162 -11.37 -10.17 -9.15
CA ILE A 162 -11.11 -8.79 -9.63
C ILE A 162 -10.64 -8.72 -11.10
N ARG A 163 -10.28 -9.87 -11.69
CA ARG A 163 -9.94 -9.97 -13.13
C ARG A 163 -11.15 -10.24 -14.01
N SER A 164 -12.16 -10.93 -13.47
CA SER A 164 -13.37 -11.33 -14.18
C SER A 164 -14.46 -10.24 -14.17
N SER A 165 -14.35 -9.25 -13.29
CA SER A 165 -15.25 -8.11 -13.22
C SER A 165 -15.21 -7.26 -14.50
N LYS A 166 -16.38 -7.01 -15.10
CA LYS A 166 -16.55 -6.00 -16.16
C LYS A 166 -16.93 -4.66 -15.52
N PRO A 167 -16.42 -3.53 -16.03
CA PRO A 167 -16.98 -2.23 -15.69
C PRO A 167 -18.42 -2.20 -16.21
N ASP A 168 -19.37 -1.87 -15.34
CA ASP A 168 -20.76 -1.58 -15.71
C ASP A 168 -20.87 -0.27 -16.50
#